data_AF-D3RWA2-F1
#
_entry.id   AF-D3RWA2-F1
#
_cell.length_a   1.000
_cell.length_b   1.000
_cell.length_c   1.000
_cell.angle_alpha   90.00
_cell.angle_beta   90.00
_cell.angle_gamma   90.00
#
_symmetry.space_group_name_H-M   'P 1'
#
loop_
_entity.id
_entity.type
_entity.pdbx_description
1 polymer ?
#
loop_
_entity_poly.entity_id
_entity_poly.type
_entity_poly.pdbx_seq_one_letter_code
_entity_poly.pdbx_strand_id
1 'polypeptide(L)'
;MSTPAPSHVPNALDQQQIPAGDALRLTVMISRGSVEACDIKLVLARLAPLADSRKVALYWQGTLSFYFEGWEQDPRELYEIPEFRAYFRALTDAWPYWWHYIEKDGQAFSLVLGLLCRGHIEFTGDVSIGWRFADPDEIRRTIRALHEGVSRLYAWLKLSEEDSRQIEQQIDTLARYR
;
A
#
# COMPACT_ATOMS: atom_id res chain seq x y z
N MET A 1 -29.54 -35.83 12.10
CA MET A 1 -29.72 -34.41 11.78
C MET A 1 -28.36 -33.89 11.37
N SER A 2 -28.10 -33.82 10.05
CA SER A 2 -26.79 -33.46 9.51
C SER A 2 -26.77 -31.97 9.16
N THR A 3 -25.87 -31.24 9.80
CA THR A 3 -25.58 -29.82 9.53
C THR A 3 -24.84 -29.69 8.20
N PRO A 4 -25.22 -28.79 7.27
CA PRO A 4 -24.48 -28.61 6.04
C PRO A 4 -23.20 -27.81 6.31
N ALA A 5 -22.10 -28.23 5.68
CA ALA A 5 -20.81 -27.54 5.68
C ALA A 5 -20.93 -26.14 5.03
N PRO A 6 -20.10 -25.17 5.45
CA PRO A 6 -20.12 -23.84 4.85
C PRO A 6 -19.69 -23.90 3.39
N SER A 7 -20.58 -23.44 2.52
CA SER A 7 -20.37 -23.28 1.08
C SER A 7 -19.18 -22.33 0.83
N HIS A 8 -18.02 -22.91 0.50
CA HIS A 8 -16.86 -22.15 0.05
C HIS A 8 -17.16 -21.64 -1.35
N VAL A 9 -17.55 -20.37 -1.47
CA VAL A 9 -17.66 -19.70 -2.76
C VAL A 9 -16.22 -19.60 -3.31
N PRO A 10 -15.91 -20.11 -4.51
CA PRO A 10 -14.58 -19.97 -5.09
C PRO A 10 -14.29 -18.49 -5.34
N ASN A 11 -13.22 -17.97 -4.74
CA ASN A 11 -12.79 -16.59 -4.92
C ASN A 11 -12.33 -16.41 -6.38
N ALA A 12 -12.69 -15.30 -7.03
CA ALA A 12 -12.37 -15.05 -8.44
C ALA A 12 -10.85 -15.01 -8.71
N LEU A 13 -10.02 -14.89 -7.67
CA LEU A 13 -8.58 -14.98 -7.77
C LEU A 13 -8.01 -16.41 -7.70
N ASP A 14 -8.76 -17.41 -7.21
CA ASP A 14 -8.31 -18.81 -7.24
C ASP A 14 -8.26 -19.38 -8.67
N GLN A 15 -9.01 -18.77 -9.60
CA GLN A 15 -9.11 -19.19 -11.00
C GLN A 15 -8.15 -18.45 -11.93
N GLN A 16 -7.39 -17.46 -11.45
CA GLN A 16 -6.33 -16.85 -12.26
C GLN A 16 -5.05 -17.65 -12.11
N GLN A 17 -4.77 -18.46 -13.13
CA GLN A 17 -3.52 -19.18 -13.32
C GLN A 17 -2.35 -18.20 -13.11
N ILE A 18 -1.60 -18.39 -12.03
CA ILE A 18 -0.41 -17.60 -11.71
C ILE A 18 0.60 -17.78 -12.87
N PRO A 19 0.90 -16.75 -13.68
CA PRO A 19 1.83 -16.89 -14.78
C PRO A 19 3.26 -17.09 -14.24
N ALA A 20 4.02 -17.98 -14.87
CA ALA A 20 5.42 -18.20 -14.57
C ALA A 20 6.29 -17.38 -15.53
N GLY A 21 7.18 -16.54 -14.99
CA GLY A 21 8.26 -15.87 -15.73
C GLY A 21 8.07 -14.37 -15.91
N ASP A 22 9.12 -13.63 -15.56
CA ASP A 22 9.32 -12.17 -15.49
C ASP A 22 8.51 -11.41 -14.42
N ALA A 23 9.20 -10.50 -13.72
CA ALA A 23 8.75 -9.83 -12.50
C ALA A 23 7.33 -9.25 -12.62
N LEU A 24 6.35 -10.03 -12.15
CA LEU A 24 4.95 -9.63 -12.16
C LEU A 24 4.77 -8.46 -11.19
N ARG A 25 4.47 -7.29 -11.76
CA ARG A 25 4.10 -6.09 -11.03
C ARG A 25 2.59 -5.94 -11.04
N LEU A 26 2.02 -5.62 -9.88
CA LEU A 26 0.62 -5.29 -9.75
C LEU A 26 0.48 -3.77 -9.71
N THR A 27 0.03 -3.17 -10.81
CA THR A 27 -0.26 -1.73 -10.84
C THR A 27 -1.72 -1.48 -10.51
N VAL A 28 -1.97 -0.76 -9.43
CA VAL A 28 -3.31 -0.30 -9.05
C VAL A 28 -3.55 1.07 -9.64
N MET A 29 -4.47 1.11 -10.60
CA MET A 29 -4.98 2.34 -11.19
C MET A 29 -5.99 3.02 -10.26
N ILE A 30 -5.75 4.29 -9.95
CA ILE A 30 -6.57 5.15 -9.12
C ILE A 30 -6.98 6.34 -9.99
N SER A 31 -8.27 6.39 -10.35
CA SER A 31 -8.80 7.47 -11.17
C SER A 31 -9.05 8.73 -10.35
N ARG A 32 -8.92 9.90 -10.96
CA ARG A 32 -9.32 11.18 -10.38
C ARG A 32 -10.74 11.19 -9.83
N GLY A 33 -11.71 10.62 -10.56
CA GLY A 33 -13.09 10.53 -10.10
C GLY A 33 -13.25 9.73 -8.80
N SER A 34 -12.49 8.63 -8.64
CA SER A 34 -12.47 7.86 -7.39
C SER A 34 -11.89 8.66 -6.23
N VAL A 35 -10.85 9.46 -6.47
CA VAL A 35 -10.20 10.29 -5.46
C VAL A 35 -11.11 11.43 -5.02
N GLU A 36 -11.66 12.19 -5.97
CA GLU A 36 -12.56 13.32 -5.70
C GLU A 36 -13.84 12.88 -4.97
N ALA A 37 -14.38 11.71 -5.31
CA ALA A 37 -15.55 11.13 -4.64
C ALA A 37 -15.20 10.37 -3.34
N CYS A 38 -13.92 10.21 -3.01
CA CYS A 38 -13.43 9.34 -1.93
C CYS A 38 -13.99 7.89 -2.01
N ASP A 39 -14.19 7.37 -3.22
CA ASP A 39 -14.72 6.02 -3.44
C ASP A 39 -13.60 4.99 -3.54
N ILE A 40 -13.27 4.38 -2.40
CA ILE A 40 -12.22 3.37 -2.29
C ILE A 40 -12.66 1.96 -2.73
N LYS A 41 -13.94 1.72 -3.03
CA LYS A 41 -14.50 0.35 -3.15
C LYS A 41 -13.84 -0.46 -4.24
N LEU A 42 -13.63 0.13 -5.41
CA LEU A 42 -13.04 -0.56 -6.56
C LEU A 42 -11.60 -0.99 -6.28
N VAL A 43 -10.82 -0.10 -5.68
CA VAL A 43 -9.42 -0.38 -5.34
C VAL A 43 -9.34 -1.38 -4.19
N LEU A 44 -10.17 -1.23 -3.17
CA LEU A 44 -10.23 -2.17 -2.06
C LEU A 44 -10.61 -3.58 -2.53
N ALA A 45 -11.56 -3.71 -3.47
CA ALA A 45 -11.92 -5.00 -4.07
C ALA A 45 -10.75 -5.67 -4.81
N ARG A 46 -9.78 -4.89 -5.32
CA ARG A 46 -8.55 -5.41 -5.94
C ARG A 46 -7.47 -5.77 -4.90
N LEU A 47 -7.38 -5.01 -3.81
CA LEU A 47 -6.36 -5.20 -2.77
C LEU A 47 -6.73 -6.29 -1.76
N ALA A 48 -8.00 -6.41 -1.39
CA ALA A 48 -8.45 -7.36 -0.37
C ALA A 48 -8.04 -8.81 -0.68
N PRO A 49 -8.18 -9.31 -1.92
CA PRO A 49 -7.75 -10.67 -2.26
C PRO A 49 -6.24 -10.93 -2.12
N LEU A 50 -5.40 -9.89 -2.19
CA LEU A 50 -3.94 -10.05 -2.02
C LEU A 50 -3.59 -10.57 -0.62
N ALA A 51 -4.43 -10.20 0.35
CA ALA A 51 -4.36 -10.56 1.74
C ALA A 51 -5.37 -11.67 2.08
N ASP A 52 -5.72 -12.56 1.14
CA ASP A 52 -6.70 -13.64 1.36
C ASP A 52 -6.04 -15.00 1.69
N SER A 53 -4.78 -15.18 1.32
CA SER A 53 -4.05 -16.39 1.69
C SER A 53 -2.55 -16.17 1.75
N ARG A 54 -1.86 -17.06 2.47
CA ARG A 54 -0.41 -17.02 2.62
C ARG A 54 0.31 -17.07 1.28
N LYS A 55 -0.17 -17.95 0.40
CA LYS A 55 0.40 -18.14 -0.93
C LYS A 55 0.29 -16.85 -1.76
N VAL A 56 -0.87 -16.22 -1.75
CA VAL A 56 -1.12 -14.99 -2.53
C VAL A 56 -0.34 -13.80 -1.96
N ALA A 57 -0.30 -13.66 -0.63
CA ALA A 57 0.45 -12.59 0.02
C ALA A 57 1.95 -12.65 -0.31
N LEU A 58 2.56 -13.83 -0.12
CA LEU A 58 3.97 -14.05 -0.46
C LEU A 58 4.27 -13.84 -1.95
N TYR A 59 3.34 -14.22 -2.82
CA TYR A 59 3.51 -14.09 -4.26
C TYR A 59 3.54 -12.62 -4.72
N TRP A 60 2.67 -11.78 -4.16
CA TRP A 60 2.58 -10.36 -4.52
C TRP A 60 3.41 -9.43 -3.63
N GLN A 61 4.24 -9.98 -2.75
CA GLN A 61 5.10 -9.19 -1.88
C GLN A 61 6.04 -8.31 -2.71
N GLY A 62 6.05 -7.01 -2.42
CA GLY A 62 7.01 -6.08 -3.04
C GLY A 62 6.72 -5.77 -4.51
N THR A 63 5.52 -6.06 -5.02
CA THR A 63 5.17 -5.93 -6.44
C THR A 63 4.14 -4.83 -6.73
N LEU A 64 3.55 -4.23 -5.68
CA LEU A 64 2.46 -3.28 -5.82
C LEU A 64 2.99 -1.89 -6.15
N SER A 65 2.53 -1.35 -7.27
CA SER A 65 2.77 0.03 -7.68
C SER A 65 1.45 0.77 -7.91
N PHE A 66 1.50 2.10 -7.91
CA PHE A 66 0.33 2.96 -8.09
C PHE A 66 0.41 3.69 -9.42
N TYR A 67 -0.73 3.78 -10.10
CA TYR A 67 -0.89 4.65 -11.26
C TYR A 67 -2.08 5.59 -11.04
N PHE A 68 -1.84 6.88 -11.15
CA PHE A 68 -2.82 7.92 -10.88
C PHE A 68 -3.30 8.52 -12.19
N GLU A 69 -4.54 8.24 -12.57
CA GLU A 69 -5.11 8.67 -13.84
C GLU A 69 -5.87 10.00 -13.70
N GLY A 70 -5.63 10.94 -14.61
CA GLY A 70 -6.38 12.20 -14.70
C GLY A 70 -5.79 13.38 -13.92
N TRP A 71 -4.54 13.25 -13.47
CA TRP A 71 -3.79 14.25 -12.70
C TRP A 71 -2.61 14.86 -13.46
N GLU A 72 -2.40 14.47 -14.72
CA GLU A 72 -1.27 14.88 -15.55
C GLU A 72 -1.20 16.39 -15.83
N GLN A 73 -2.33 17.09 -15.69
CA GLN A 73 -2.45 18.54 -15.87
C GLN A 73 -2.55 19.30 -14.54
N ASP A 74 -2.56 18.60 -13.40
CA ASP A 74 -2.55 19.26 -12.10
C ASP A 74 -1.10 19.67 -11.76
N PRO A 75 -0.82 20.96 -11.54
CA PRO A 75 0.53 21.43 -11.27
C PRO A 75 1.01 21.12 -9.85
N ARG A 76 0.13 20.62 -8.98
CA ARG A 76 0.44 20.30 -7.58
C ARG A 76 1.02 18.90 -7.46
N GLU A 77 1.89 18.70 -6.48
CA GLU A 77 2.32 17.36 -6.11
C GLU A 77 1.16 16.58 -5.48
N LEU A 78 1.11 15.25 -5.65
CA LEU A 78 0.00 14.42 -5.15
C LEU A 78 -0.27 14.61 -3.64
N TYR A 79 0.79 14.87 -2.86
CA TYR A 79 0.72 15.09 -1.40
C TYR A 79 0.11 16.43 -1.01
N GLU A 80 0.03 17.39 -1.93
CA GLU A 80 -0.60 18.69 -1.72
C GLU A 80 -2.10 18.64 -1.93
N ILE A 81 -2.60 17.64 -2.65
CA ILE A 81 -3.99 17.50 -3.05
C ILE A 81 -4.78 16.90 -1.88
N PRO A 82 -5.65 17.67 -1.18
CA PRO A 82 -6.32 17.20 0.03
C PRO A 82 -7.20 15.96 -0.20
N GLU A 83 -7.82 15.87 -1.37
CA GLU A 83 -8.67 14.75 -1.79
C GLU A 83 -7.85 13.45 -1.85
N PHE A 84 -6.62 13.51 -2.37
CA PHE A 84 -5.72 12.36 -2.43
C PHE A 84 -5.35 11.85 -1.04
N ARG A 85 -5.09 12.77 -0.12
CA ARG A 85 -4.76 12.44 1.26
C ARG A 85 -5.94 11.81 1.98
N ALA A 86 -7.14 12.36 1.79
CA ALA A 86 -8.38 11.82 2.36
C ALA A 86 -8.64 10.41 1.81
N TYR A 87 -8.51 10.23 0.49
CA TYR A 87 -8.66 8.95 -0.18
C TYR A 87 -7.65 7.90 0.34
N PHE A 88 -6.36 8.24 0.41
CA PHE A 88 -5.34 7.31 0.89
C PHE A 88 -5.48 7.01 2.38
N ARG A 89 -5.95 7.95 3.19
CA ARG A 89 -6.28 7.68 4.60
C ARG A 89 -7.39 6.63 4.68
N ALA A 90 -8.52 6.85 4.00
CA ALA A 90 -9.64 5.92 4.01
C ALA A 90 -9.23 4.52 3.50
N LEU A 91 -8.42 4.47 2.45
CA LEU A 91 -7.91 3.23 1.90
C LEU A 91 -6.96 2.51 2.87
N THR A 92 -6.09 3.26 3.56
CA THR A 92 -5.16 2.71 4.57
C THR A 92 -5.90 2.20 5.79
N ASP A 93 -6.92 2.90 6.25
CA ASP A 93 -7.72 2.48 7.40
C ASP A 93 -8.45 1.15 7.10
N ALA A 94 -8.89 0.95 5.85
CA ALA A 94 -9.49 -0.30 5.39
C ALA A 94 -8.47 -1.40 5.07
N TRP A 95 -7.27 -1.04 4.59
CA TRP A 95 -6.25 -1.98 4.13
C TRP A 95 -4.83 -1.49 4.50
N PRO A 96 -4.38 -1.68 5.75
CA PRO A 96 -3.12 -1.11 6.26
C PRO A 96 -1.91 -2.00 5.96
N TYR A 97 -1.85 -2.66 4.80
CA TYR A 97 -0.82 -3.67 4.51
C TYR A 97 0.27 -3.19 3.55
N TRP A 98 0.35 -1.88 3.31
CA TRP A 98 1.24 -1.27 2.32
C TRP A 98 2.68 -1.81 2.39
N TRP A 99 3.28 -1.83 3.58
CA TRP A 99 4.70 -2.21 3.76
C TRP A 99 5.02 -3.63 3.30
N HIS A 100 4.04 -4.53 3.24
CA HIS A 100 4.25 -5.86 2.69
C HIS A 100 4.20 -5.84 1.14
N TYR A 101 3.24 -5.13 0.54
CA TYR A 101 2.96 -5.25 -0.89
C TYR A 101 3.67 -4.22 -1.76
N ILE A 102 3.86 -2.98 -1.32
CA ILE A 102 4.45 -1.93 -2.17
C ILE A 102 5.85 -2.31 -2.63
N GLU A 103 6.21 -1.82 -3.83
CA GLU A 103 7.56 -1.92 -4.37
C GLU A 103 8.60 -1.52 -3.31
N LYS A 104 9.66 -2.32 -3.26
CA LYS A 104 10.72 -2.19 -2.26
C LYS A 104 11.76 -1.15 -2.71
N ASP A 105 11.27 0.00 -3.14
CA ASP A 105 12.06 1.16 -3.50
C ASP A 105 11.69 2.36 -2.63
N GLY A 106 12.62 3.29 -2.45
CA GLY A 106 12.38 4.46 -1.62
C GLY A 106 11.24 5.37 -2.09
N GLN A 107 10.78 5.25 -3.34
CA GLN A 107 9.74 6.12 -3.90
C GLN A 107 8.36 5.69 -3.42
N ALA A 108 8.03 4.40 -3.46
CA ALA A 108 6.75 3.89 -2.98
C ALA A 108 6.56 4.13 -1.48
N PHE A 109 7.61 3.96 -0.67
CA PHE A 109 7.58 4.30 0.76
C PHE A 109 7.35 5.81 0.97
N SER A 110 8.07 6.65 0.22
CA SER A 110 7.92 8.12 0.31
C SER A 110 6.52 8.56 -0.09
N LEU A 111 5.91 7.92 -1.10
CA LEU A 111 4.57 8.22 -1.57
C LEU A 111 3.52 7.94 -0.49
N VAL A 112 3.53 6.74 0.09
CA VAL A 112 2.59 6.38 1.15
C VAL A 112 2.76 7.30 2.37
N LEU A 113 4.00 7.58 2.80
CA LEU A 113 4.23 8.49 3.92
C LEU A 113 3.81 9.93 3.60
N GLY A 114 4.08 10.43 2.40
CA GLY A 114 3.69 11.78 1.95
C GLY A 114 2.17 11.96 1.95
N LEU A 115 1.42 10.95 1.53
CA LEU A 115 -0.05 10.98 1.51
C LEU A 115 -0.66 10.86 2.93
N LEU A 116 0.01 10.13 3.83
CA LEU A 116 -0.46 9.87 5.19
C LEU A 116 0.08 10.84 6.25
N CYS A 117 1.11 11.65 5.98
CA CYS A 117 1.66 12.58 6.96
C CYS A 117 1.49 14.03 6.48
N ARG A 118 1.29 14.96 7.41
CA ARG A 118 1.26 16.39 7.09
C ARG A 118 2.65 16.88 6.75
N GLY A 119 2.67 17.85 5.87
CA GLY A 119 3.88 18.43 5.33
C GLY A 119 3.55 19.58 4.41
N HIS A 120 4.60 20.16 3.87
CA HIS A 120 4.55 21.26 2.92
C HIS A 120 5.71 21.09 1.93
N ILE A 121 5.56 21.67 0.74
CA ILE A 121 6.70 21.80 -0.17
C ILE A 121 7.69 22.79 0.44
N GLU A 122 8.95 22.37 0.55
CA GLU A 122 10.05 23.27 0.81
C GLU A 122 10.56 23.86 -0.50
N PHE A 123 10.73 25.18 -0.51
CA PHE A 123 11.35 25.91 -1.61
C PHE A 123 12.72 26.41 -1.15
N THR A 124 13.72 26.30 -2.02
CA THR A 124 15.00 27.00 -1.89
C THR A 124 15.11 27.99 -3.04
N GLY A 125 14.94 29.27 -2.72
CA GLY A 125 14.72 30.30 -3.75
C GLY A 125 13.43 30.01 -4.53
N ASP A 126 13.52 30.03 -5.86
CA ASP A 126 12.39 29.74 -6.75
C ASP A 126 12.25 28.24 -7.10
N VAL A 127 13.07 27.37 -6.49
CA VAL A 127 13.11 25.93 -6.79
C VAL A 127 12.47 25.14 -5.65
N SER A 128 11.49 24.30 -5.98
CA SER A 128 10.99 23.27 -5.06
C SER A 128 12.06 22.22 -4.82
N ILE A 129 12.45 22.02 -3.55
CA ILE A 129 13.46 21.02 -3.14
C ILE A 129 12.84 19.75 -2.57
N GLY A 130 11.51 19.70 -2.41
CA GLY A 130 10.78 18.49 -2.07
C GLY A 130 9.77 18.66 -0.94
N TRP A 131 9.28 17.53 -0.44
CA TRP A 131 8.28 17.48 0.62
C TRP A 131 8.92 17.41 2.01
N ARG A 132 8.61 18.39 2.85
CA ARG A 132 8.97 18.36 4.28
C ARG A 132 7.78 17.98 5.13
N PHE A 133 7.97 16.94 5.92
CA PHE A 133 7.02 16.57 6.96
C PHE A 133 6.96 17.62 8.07
N ALA A 134 5.74 17.96 8.50
CA ALA A 134 5.49 18.98 9.49
C ALA A 134 5.84 18.51 10.93
N ASP A 135 5.61 17.23 11.21
CA ASP A 135 5.80 16.62 12.54
C ASP A 135 6.54 15.27 12.42
N PRO A 136 7.80 15.17 12.88
CA PRO A 136 8.53 13.90 12.92
C PRO A 136 7.82 12.81 13.75
N ASP A 137 7.07 13.18 14.79
CA ASP A 137 6.33 12.19 15.59
C ASP A 137 5.10 11.67 14.86
N GLU A 138 4.51 12.44 13.95
CA GLU A 138 3.45 11.97 13.06
C GLU A 138 3.96 10.90 12.11
N ILE A 139 5.16 11.07 11.56
CA ILE A 139 5.83 10.04 10.74
C ILE A 139 6.01 8.77 11.57
N ARG A 140 6.58 8.87 12.77
CA ARG A 140 6.81 7.72 13.66
C ARG A 140 5.52 6.98 14.00
N ARG A 141 4.44 7.72 14.33
CA ARG A 141 3.12 7.15 14.59
C ARG A 141 2.56 6.43 13.36
N THR A 142 2.71 7.03 12.18
CA THR A 142 2.24 6.46 10.91
C THR A 142 3.01 5.18 10.56
N ILE A 143 4.34 5.20 10.63
CA ILE A 143 5.17 4.01 10.41
C ILE A 143 4.76 2.89 11.37
N ARG A 144 4.56 3.20 12.66
CA ARG A 144 4.11 2.21 13.64
C ARG A 144 2.76 1.61 13.27
N ALA A 145 1.78 2.44 12.91
CA ALA A 145 0.45 1.96 12.52
C ALA A 145 0.49 1.05 11.27
N LEU A 146 1.33 1.39 10.28
CA LEU A 146 1.55 0.56 9.09
C LEU A 146 2.24 -0.76 9.43
N HIS A 147 3.24 -0.75 10.31
CA HIS A 147 3.86 -1.96 10.82
C HIS A 147 2.86 -2.85 11.56
N GLU A 148 2.03 -2.28 12.43
CA GLU A 148 0.98 -3.03 13.12
C GLU A 148 -0.01 -3.68 12.15
N GLY A 149 -0.34 -2.99 11.05
CA GLY A 149 -1.15 -3.56 9.96
C GLY A 149 -0.50 -4.81 9.37
N VAL A 150 0.77 -4.73 9.00
CA VAL A 150 1.53 -5.88 8.47
C VAL A 150 1.68 -6.99 9.52
N SER A 151 1.93 -6.65 10.79
CA SER A 151 2.00 -7.65 11.87
C SER A 151 0.69 -8.40 12.04
N ARG A 152 -0.46 -7.71 11.92
CA ARG A 152 -1.79 -8.37 11.91
C ARG A 152 -1.95 -9.29 10.72
N LEU A 153 -1.54 -8.86 9.52
CA LEU A 153 -1.54 -9.70 8.33
C LEU A 153 -0.73 -10.99 8.55
N TYR A 154 0.47 -10.87 9.13
CA TYR A 154 1.36 -12.01 9.35
C TYR A 154 0.82 -12.99 10.37
N ALA A 155 0.27 -12.47 11.47
CA ALA A 155 -0.42 -13.28 12.48
C ALA A 155 -1.61 -14.02 11.89
N TRP A 156 -2.43 -13.33 11.07
CA TRP A 156 -3.60 -13.92 10.42
C TRP A 156 -3.20 -15.01 9.41
N LEU A 157 -2.15 -14.78 8.62
CA LEU A 157 -1.62 -15.73 7.63
C LEU A 157 -0.78 -16.86 8.20
N LYS A 158 -0.47 -16.81 9.51
CA LYS A 158 0.45 -17.74 10.18
C LYS A 158 1.79 -17.85 9.42
N LEU A 159 2.31 -16.72 8.96
CA LEU A 159 3.66 -16.65 8.41
C LEU A 159 4.65 -16.98 9.54
N SER A 160 5.60 -17.87 9.28
CA SER A 160 6.58 -18.27 10.30
C SER A 160 7.47 -17.08 10.69
N GLU A 161 8.14 -17.15 11.84
CA GLU A 161 9.18 -16.16 12.18
C GLU A 161 10.29 -16.10 11.12
N GLU A 162 10.59 -17.22 10.45
CA GLU A 162 11.58 -17.30 9.38
C GLU A 162 11.15 -16.50 8.15
N ASP A 163 9.89 -16.68 7.71
CA ASP A 163 9.32 -15.96 6.56
C ASP A 163 9.14 -14.47 6.90
N SER A 164 8.70 -14.17 8.12
CA SER A 164 8.52 -12.78 8.59
C SER A 164 9.87 -12.06 8.70
N ARG A 165 10.92 -12.71 9.21
CA ARG A 165 12.27 -12.15 9.33
C ARG A 165 12.89 -11.81 7.98
N GLN A 166 12.74 -12.68 6.98
CA GLN A 166 13.23 -12.40 5.62
C GLN A 166 12.61 -11.11 5.05
N ILE A 167 11.31 -10.92 5.27
CA ILE A 167 10.58 -9.76 4.75
C ILE A 167 10.93 -8.49 5.55
N GLU A 168 10.99 -8.61 6.88
CA GLU A 168 11.39 -7.51 7.76
C GLU A 168 12.82 -7.06 7.47
N GLN A 169 13.78 -7.99 7.28
CA GLN A 169 15.16 -7.66 6.94
C GLN A 169 15.28 -6.91 5.61
N GLN A 170 14.45 -7.23 4.62
CA GLN A 170 14.40 -6.50 3.36
C GLN A 170 13.90 -5.07 3.55
N ILE A 171 12.83 -4.87 4.34
CA ILE A 171 12.29 -3.55 4.68
C ILE A 171 13.35 -2.72 5.43
N ASP A 172 14.01 -3.33 6.42
CA ASP A 172 15.00 -2.69 7.30
C ASP A 172 16.29 -2.28 6.57
N THR A 173 16.70 -3.08 5.59
CA THR A 173 17.87 -2.78 4.76
C THR A 173 17.59 -1.55 3.90
N LEU A 174 16.39 -1.45 3.31
CA LEU A 174 16.02 -0.33 2.46
C LEU A 174 15.77 0.96 3.24
N ALA A 175 15.26 0.86 4.47
CA ALA A 175 15.14 1.99 5.37
C ALA A 175 16.50 2.57 5.82
N ARG A 176 17.57 1.76 5.81
CA ARG A 176 18.93 2.17 6.23
C ARG A 176 19.77 2.84 5.14
N TYR A 177 19.39 2.74 3.86
CA TYR A 177 20.10 3.37 2.74
C TYR A 177 19.61 4.80 2.42
N ARG A 178 18.91 5.46 3.35
CA ARG A 178 18.51 6.86 3.23
C ARG A 178 18.95 7.68 4.43
#